data_AF-U1GKN1-F1
#
_entry.id   AF-U1GKN1-F1
#
_cell.length_a   1.000
_cell.length_b   1.000
_cell.length_c   1.000
_cell.angle_alpha   90.00
_cell.angle_beta   90.00
_cell.angle_gamma   90.00
#
_symmetry.space_group_name_H-M   'P 1'
#
loop_
_entity.id
_entity.type
_entity.pdbx_description
1 polymer ?
#
loop_
_entity_poly.entity_id
_entity_poly.type
_entity_poly.pdbx_seq_one_letter_code
_entity_poly.pdbx_strand_id
1 'polypeptide(L)'
;MGQKRPWGLTWRSSSLFVVGTVGIALFTDLFLYGIIVPILPYLLEDHIHIPHNQIQGYVSGLLAIHALASVLFSPIAGIIADRASTSAKLPFLGGLLALLLATLLLCLGQTFAVLAIARVLQGMSVAVVWTIGLALVRDTVGPEKLGTTIGSIFGFVSIGQLVAPVLGGVVYSKAGILGIFWMAFAVLVLDSVMRVMLIEKKTAERYVSAQQTEAGVSGSEEDDGDALVRDEAREEEPLLERQELRAYKLTGGESQTVITWAFPLISCLRHPRLLTALHLALSQAILLSAFDSTISTVAQEYFRFTSLEAGLLYLAIVVPYVIGGPIAGRIVDKRGPKGVAVFAFGFLVPSLSLLHLARPGGKDQVAIYCAILSLNG
;
A
#
# COMPACT_ATOMS: atom_id res chain seq x y z
N MET A 1 8.66 0.72 36.64
CA MET A 1 7.81 -0.47 36.40
C MET A 1 8.19 -1.02 35.04
N GLY A 2 9.09 -2.01 35.01
CA GLY A 2 9.63 -2.58 33.77
C GLY A 2 8.53 -3.20 32.92
N GLN A 3 8.39 -2.69 31.69
CA GLN A 3 7.34 -3.11 30.78
C GLN A 3 7.70 -4.52 30.24
N LYS A 4 7.00 -5.55 30.74
CA LYS A 4 7.23 -6.95 30.35
C LYS A 4 7.19 -7.11 28.83
N ARG A 5 8.17 -7.83 28.26
CA ARG A 5 8.25 -8.10 26.81
C ARG A 5 6.93 -8.71 26.33
N PRO A 6 6.29 -8.16 25.29
CA PRO A 6 5.08 -8.74 24.74
C PRO A 6 5.38 -10.11 24.12
N TRP A 7 4.41 -11.02 24.21
CA TRP A 7 4.55 -12.38 23.70
C TRP A 7 4.87 -12.40 22.19
N GLY A 8 5.88 -13.21 21.83
CA GLY A 8 6.29 -13.43 20.44
C GLY A 8 7.05 -12.27 19.79
N LEU A 9 7.65 -11.36 20.58
CA LEU A 9 8.32 -10.15 20.09
C LEU A 9 9.26 -10.41 18.91
N THR A 10 10.09 -11.45 18.97
CA THR A 10 11.14 -11.75 17.96
C THR A 10 10.59 -12.16 16.60
N TRP A 11 9.50 -12.94 16.55
CA TRP A 11 8.87 -13.32 15.27
C TRP A 11 7.93 -12.22 14.76
N ARG A 12 7.16 -11.58 15.65
CA ARG A 12 6.19 -10.52 15.33
C ARG A 12 6.82 -9.21 14.86
N SER A 13 8.10 -8.97 15.20
CA SER A 13 8.89 -7.83 14.71
C SER A 13 9.88 -8.21 13.60
N SER A 14 9.87 -9.47 13.14
CA SER A 14 10.75 -9.90 12.06
C SER A 14 10.44 -9.16 10.77
N SER A 15 11.47 -8.84 9.99
CA SER A 15 11.29 -8.10 8.73
C SER A 15 10.36 -8.83 7.75
N LEU A 16 10.42 -10.17 7.71
CA LEU A 16 9.54 -10.99 6.87
C LEU A 16 8.08 -10.88 7.32
N PHE A 17 7.80 -10.92 8.62
CA PHE A 17 6.43 -10.81 9.13
C PHE A 17 5.82 -9.44 8.84
N VAL A 18 6.58 -8.36 9.04
CA VAL A 18 6.12 -6.99 8.75
C VAL A 18 5.87 -6.82 7.26
N VAL A 19 6.82 -7.21 6.41
CA VAL A 19 6.67 -7.17 4.95
C VAL A 19 5.50 -8.02 4.47
N GLY A 20 5.33 -9.23 5.01
CA GLY A 20 4.21 -10.11 4.70
C GLY A 20 2.87 -9.54 5.13
N THR A 21 2.80 -8.91 6.31
CA THR A 21 1.59 -8.24 6.79
C THR A 21 1.21 -7.06 5.89
N VAL A 22 2.18 -6.24 5.49
CA VAL A 22 1.91 -5.15 4.52
C VAL A 22 1.51 -5.72 3.16
N GLY A 23 2.17 -6.79 2.69
CA GLY A 23 1.81 -7.45 1.44
C GLY A 23 0.37 -7.97 1.44
N ILE A 24 -0.07 -8.61 2.54
CA ILE A 24 -1.44 -9.10 2.72
C ILE A 24 -2.43 -7.96 2.86
N ALA A 25 -2.06 -6.87 3.52
CA ALA A 25 -2.87 -5.66 3.60
C ALA A 25 -3.18 -5.06 2.22
N LEU A 26 -2.14 -4.86 1.40
CA LEU A 26 -2.30 -4.32 0.03
C LEU A 26 -3.01 -5.32 -0.89
N PHE A 27 -2.74 -6.62 -0.72
CA PHE A 27 -3.43 -7.68 -1.45
C PHE A 27 -4.92 -7.66 -1.12
N THR A 28 -5.28 -7.53 0.15
CA THR A 28 -6.68 -7.51 0.60
C THR A 28 -7.42 -6.34 -0.01
N ASP A 29 -6.81 -5.13 -0.05
CA ASP A 29 -7.42 -3.96 -0.69
C ASP A 29 -7.71 -4.20 -2.18
N LEU A 30 -6.74 -4.67 -2.96
CA LEU A 30 -6.95 -4.93 -4.40
C LEU A 30 -7.85 -6.13 -4.66
N PHE A 31 -7.75 -7.18 -3.84
CA PHE A 31 -8.60 -8.37 -3.97
C PHE A 31 -10.06 -8.00 -3.71
N LEU A 32 -10.35 -7.25 -2.64
CA LEU A 32 -11.69 -6.73 -2.36
C LEU A 32 -12.16 -5.80 -3.47
N TYR A 33 -11.31 -4.90 -3.97
CA TYR A 33 -11.66 -4.06 -5.11
C TYR A 33 -12.06 -4.92 -6.33
N GLY A 34 -11.22 -5.90 -6.69
CA GLY A 34 -11.43 -6.78 -7.84
C GLY A 34 -12.68 -7.68 -7.75
N ILE A 35 -13.12 -8.08 -6.56
CA ILE A 35 -14.38 -8.81 -6.38
C ILE A 35 -15.59 -7.89 -6.26
N ILE A 36 -15.43 -6.66 -5.71
CA ILE A 36 -16.55 -5.74 -5.47
C ILE A 36 -16.96 -5.01 -6.75
N VAL A 37 -16.02 -4.63 -7.63
CA VAL A 37 -16.36 -3.87 -8.85
C VAL A 37 -17.34 -4.63 -9.76
N PRO A 38 -17.13 -5.92 -10.09
CA PRO A 38 -18.05 -6.67 -10.94
C PRO A 38 -19.42 -6.92 -10.31
N ILE A 39 -19.54 -6.87 -8.97
CA ILE A 39 -20.80 -7.13 -8.27
C ILE A 39 -21.64 -5.88 -8.05
N LEU A 40 -21.06 -4.68 -8.18
CA LEU A 40 -21.78 -3.42 -8.00
C LEU A 40 -23.06 -3.29 -8.85
N PRO A 41 -23.08 -3.69 -10.14
CA PRO A 41 -24.31 -3.66 -10.94
C PRO A 41 -25.43 -4.47 -10.28
N TYR A 42 -25.12 -5.70 -9.85
CA TYR A 42 -26.08 -6.59 -9.19
C TYR A 42 -26.52 -6.05 -7.83
N LEU A 43 -25.63 -5.40 -7.07
CA LEU A 43 -26.00 -4.74 -5.81
C LEU A 43 -27.01 -3.61 -6.04
N LEU A 44 -26.81 -2.81 -7.09
CA LEU A 44 -27.71 -1.69 -7.43
C LEU A 44 -29.06 -2.19 -7.97
N GLU A 45 -29.06 -3.33 -8.67
CA GLU A 45 -30.26 -3.97 -9.19
C GLU A 45 -31.05 -4.67 -8.07
N ASP A 46 -30.43 -5.59 -7.33
CA ASP A 46 -31.12 -6.45 -6.36
C ASP A 46 -31.51 -5.70 -5.07
N HIS A 47 -30.65 -4.82 -4.56
CA HIS A 47 -30.92 -4.13 -3.29
C HIS A 47 -31.64 -2.79 -3.49
N ILE A 48 -31.28 -2.03 -4.52
CA ILE A 48 -31.76 -0.65 -4.72
C ILE A 48 -32.79 -0.56 -5.87
N HIS A 49 -32.98 -1.63 -6.65
CA HIS A 49 -33.97 -1.70 -7.74
C HIS A 49 -33.79 -0.60 -8.79
N ILE A 50 -32.54 -0.21 -9.06
CA ILE A 50 -32.22 0.78 -10.09
C ILE A 50 -32.49 0.17 -11.48
N PRO A 51 -33.19 0.88 -12.37
CA PRO A 51 -33.44 0.38 -13.72
C PRO A 51 -32.14 0.23 -14.52
N HIS A 52 -32.08 -0.82 -15.34
CA HIS A 52 -30.87 -1.24 -16.08
C HIS A 52 -30.22 -0.12 -16.90
N ASN A 53 -31.02 0.80 -17.45
CA ASN A 53 -30.54 1.91 -18.28
C ASN A 53 -29.73 2.97 -17.49
N GLN A 54 -29.79 2.96 -16.16
CA GLN A 54 -29.10 3.92 -15.30
C GLN A 54 -27.98 3.28 -14.47
N ILE A 55 -27.93 1.95 -14.35
CA ILE A 55 -26.97 1.23 -13.51
C ILE A 55 -25.52 1.67 -13.79
N GLN A 56 -25.14 1.78 -15.06
CA GLN A 56 -23.77 2.17 -15.43
C GLN A 56 -23.35 3.54 -14.85
N GLY A 57 -24.27 4.52 -14.83
CA GLY A 57 -24.01 5.84 -14.26
C GLY A 57 -23.80 5.78 -12.74
N TYR A 58 -24.63 5.00 -12.04
CA TYR A 58 -24.50 4.78 -10.60
C TYR A 58 -23.22 4.02 -10.23
N VAL A 59 -22.87 2.96 -10.97
CA VAL A 59 -21.61 2.21 -10.80
C VAL A 59 -20.42 3.16 -10.96
N SER A 60 -20.39 3.93 -12.06
CA SER A 60 -19.33 4.90 -12.33
C SER A 60 -19.24 5.95 -11.21
N GLY A 61 -20.39 6.42 -10.70
CA GLY A 61 -20.46 7.34 -9.56
C GLY A 61 -19.85 6.74 -8.28
N LEU A 62 -20.15 5.48 -7.95
CA LEU A 62 -19.59 4.80 -6.79
C LEU A 62 -18.07 4.60 -6.90
N LEU A 63 -17.57 4.27 -8.09
CA LEU A 63 -16.13 4.16 -8.35
C LEU A 63 -15.44 5.53 -8.25
N ALA A 64 -16.08 6.58 -8.77
CA ALA A 64 -15.58 7.95 -8.67
C ALA A 64 -15.52 8.43 -7.22
N ILE A 65 -16.55 8.13 -6.40
CA ILE A 65 -16.57 8.47 -4.96
C ILE A 65 -15.41 7.79 -4.23
N HIS A 66 -15.15 6.51 -4.53
CA HIS A 66 -14.03 5.78 -3.96
C HIS A 66 -12.68 6.41 -4.32
N ALA A 67 -12.46 6.70 -5.61
CA ALA A 67 -11.23 7.32 -6.09
C ALA A 67 -11.04 8.75 -5.55
N LEU A 68 -12.12 9.54 -5.48
CA LEU A 68 -12.08 10.88 -4.90
C LEU A 68 -11.73 10.82 -3.42
N ALA A 69 -12.33 9.90 -2.65
CA ALA A 69 -12.00 9.71 -1.25
C ALA A 69 -10.52 9.32 -1.07
N SER A 70 -10.00 8.37 -1.85
CA SER A 70 -8.59 7.98 -1.72
C SER A 70 -7.64 9.15 -2.02
N VAL A 71 -7.93 9.97 -3.03
CA VAL A 71 -7.13 11.17 -3.35
C VAL A 71 -7.21 12.22 -2.24
N LEU A 72 -8.41 12.50 -1.71
CA LEU A 72 -8.59 13.51 -0.66
C LEU A 72 -7.98 13.10 0.68
N PHE A 73 -8.03 11.81 1.03
CA PHE A 73 -7.48 11.30 2.27
C PHE A 73 -5.98 10.97 2.19
N SER A 74 -5.39 10.84 0.99
CA SER A 74 -3.95 10.53 0.82
C SER A 74 -3.01 11.54 1.50
N PRO A 75 -3.18 12.87 1.38
CA PRO A 75 -2.35 13.83 2.11
C PRO A 75 -2.49 13.71 3.64
N ILE A 76 -3.71 13.46 4.12
CA ILE A 76 -4.00 13.29 5.54
C ILE A 76 -3.30 12.03 6.06
N ALA A 77 -3.39 10.92 5.33
CA ALA A 77 -2.68 9.68 5.62
C ALA A 77 -1.16 9.89 5.64
N GLY A 78 -0.61 10.70 4.73
CA GLY A 78 0.80 11.09 4.74
C GLY A 78 1.22 11.85 5.99
N ILE A 79 0.46 12.87 6.39
CA ILE A 79 0.74 13.63 7.63
C ILE A 79 0.64 12.72 8.85
N ILE A 80 -0.34 11.82 8.88
CA ILE A 80 -0.49 10.82 9.95
C ILE A 80 0.72 9.90 9.96
N ALA A 81 1.16 9.38 8.81
CA ALA A 81 2.34 8.51 8.70
C ALA A 81 3.62 9.20 9.21
N ASP A 82 3.83 10.45 8.82
CA ASP A 82 5.00 11.23 9.24
C ASP A 82 5.00 11.52 10.75
N ARG A 83 3.82 11.84 11.31
CA ARG A 83 3.66 12.08 12.76
C ARG A 83 3.68 10.78 13.56
N ALA A 84 3.33 9.65 12.97
CA ALA A 84 3.27 8.34 13.62
C ALA A 84 4.65 7.69 13.84
N SER A 85 5.74 8.46 13.81
CA SER A 85 7.13 8.02 14.07
C SER A 85 7.33 7.20 15.35
N THR A 86 6.38 7.27 16.30
CA THR A 86 6.38 6.47 17.54
C THR A 86 5.52 5.19 17.46
N SER A 87 4.40 5.19 16.72
CA SER A 87 3.62 3.97 16.45
C SER A 87 2.73 4.13 15.21
N ALA A 88 3.20 3.59 14.07
CA ALA A 88 2.46 3.49 12.83
C ALA A 88 1.34 2.42 12.85
N LYS A 89 1.34 1.52 13.83
CA LYS A 89 0.37 0.43 13.98
C LYS A 89 -1.05 0.93 14.22
N LEU A 90 -1.24 1.92 15.08
CA LEU A 90 -2.57 2.46 15.40
C LEU A 90 -3.29 2.99 14.14
N PRO A 91 -2.71 3.91 13.37
CA PRO A 91 -3.36 4.37 12.14
C PRO A 91 -3.47 3.27 11.08
N PHE A 92 -2.52 2.33 11.02
CA PHE A 92 -2.63 1.16 10.14
C PHE A 92 -3.82 0.24 10.48
N LEU A 93 -4.14 0.07 11.76
CA LEU A 93 -5.36 -0.60 12.23
C LEU A 93 -6.63 0.25 12.03
N GLY A 94 -6.52 1.58 12.09
CA GLY A 94 -7.59 2.49 11.76
C GLY A 94 -8.05 2.34 10.30
N GLY A 95 -7.10 2.19 9.37
CA GLY A 95 -7.40 1.87 7.97
C GLY A 95 -8.14 0.53 7.84
N LEU A 96 -7.66 -0.51 8.52
CA LEU A 96 -8.35 -1.82 8.56
C LEU A 96 -9.79 -1.71 9.09
N LEU A 97 -10.02 -0.94 10.15
CA LEU A 97 -11.36 -0.75 10.70
C LEU A 97 -12.28 -0.05 9.70
N ALA A 98 -11.77 0.95 8.99
CA ALA A 98 -12.51 1.61 7.91
C ALA A 98 -12.85 0.64 6.77
N LEU A 99 -11.94 -0.26 6.41
CA LEU A 99 -12.18 -1.30 5.41
C LEU A 99 -13.23 -2.33 5.85
N LEU A 100 -13.16 -2.79 7.10
CA LEU A 100 -14.14 -3.70 7.70
C LEU A 100 -15.54 -3.07 7.68
N LEU A 101 -15.65 -1.82 8.13
CA LEU A 101 -16.92 -1.09 8.14
C LEU A 101 -17.44 -0.84 6.72
N ALA A 102 -16.57 -0.46 5.78
CA ALA A 102 -16.93 -0.31 4.37
C ALA A 102 -17.49 -1.62 3.79
N THR A 103 -16.84 -2.75 4.05
CA THR A 103 -17.27 -4.06 3.54
C THR A 103 -18.60 -4.49 4.16
N LEU A 104 -18.81 -4.22 5.45
CA LEU A 104 -20.08 -4.46 6.12
C LEU A 104 -21.21 -3.60 5.57
N LEU A 105 -20.97 -2.31 5.33
CA LEU A 105 -21.95 -1.41 4.73
C LEU A 105 -22.26 -1.76 3.28
N LEU A 106 -21.30 -2.26 2.50
CA LEU A 106 -21.56 -2.79 1.16
C LEU A 106 -22.42 -4.06 1.20
N CYS A 107 -22.21 -4.92 2.20
CA CYS A 107 -22.97 -6.16 2.36
C CYS A 107 -24.43 -5.92 2.77
N LEU A 108 -24.68 -4.93 3.63
CA LEU A 108 -25.99 -4.65 4.21
C LEU A 108 -26.69 -3.43 3.56
N GLY A 109 -26.02 -2.73 2.66
CA GLY A 109 -26.47 -1.46 2.12
C GLY A 109 -27.68 -1.61 1.20
N GLN A 110 -28.81 -1.02 1.60
CA GLN A 110 -30.06 -1.03 0.82
C GLN A 110 -30.36 0.31 0.13
N THR A 111 -29.45 1.29 0.23
CA THR A 111 -29.62 2.60 -0.40
C THR A 111 -28.31 3.07 -1.02
N PHE A 112 -28.42 3.87 -2.08
CA PHE A 112 -27.25 4.43 -2.75
C PHE A 112 -26.36 5.23 -1.80
N ALA A 113 -26.96 5.98 -0.87
CA ALA A 113 -26.22 6.76 0.13
C ALA A 113 -25.34 5.87 1.02
N VAL A 114 -25.85 4.71 1.45
CA VAL A 114 -25.06 3.76 2.25
C VAL A 114 -23.90 3.19 1.45
N LEU A 115 -24.12 2.82 0.18
CA LEU A 115 -23.05 2.35 -0.70
C LEU A 115 -22.01 3.44 -0.98
N ALA A 116 -22.44 4.70 -1.14
CA ALA A 116 -21.55 5.85 -1.30
C ALA A 116 -20.68 6.06 -0.05
N ILE A 117 -21.26 6.01 1.16
CA ILE A 117 -20.51 6.09 2.42
C ILE A 117 -19.51 4.94 2.53
N ALA A 118 -19.92 3.73 2.16
CA ALA A 118 -19.03 2.58 2.15
C ALA A 118 -17.85 2.78 1.20
N ARG A 119 -18.08 3.36 0.01
CA ARG A 119 -17.02 3.70 -0.95
C ARG A 119 -16.07 4.79 -0.43
N VAL A 120 -16.57 5.78 0.30
CA VAL A 120 -15.73 6.78 0.98
C VAL A 120 -14.84 6.13 2.03
N LEU A 121 -15.41 5.27 2.89
CA LEU A 121 -14.65 4.56 3.92
C LEU A 121 -13.59 3.62 3.31
N GLN A 122 -13.92 2.95 2.21
CA GLN A 122 -12.97 2.12 1.47
C GLN A 122 -11.83 2.97 0.87
N GLY A 123 -12.13 4.12 0.28
CA GLY A 123 -11.11 5.04 -0.24
C GLY A 123 -10.20 5.60 0.86
N MET A 124 -10.77 5.93 2.02
CA MET A 124 -10.03 6.33 3.21
C MET A 124 -9.11 5.22 3.71
N SER A 125 -9.59 3.97 3.75
CA SER A 125 -8.75 2.81 4.08
C SER A 125 -7.56 2.73 3.13
N VAL A 126 -7.80 2.73 1.81
CA VAL A 126 -6.74 2.62 0.80
C VAL A 126 -5.67 3.69 1.02
N ALA A 127 -6.06 4.95 1.22
CA ALA A 127 -5.12 6.03 1.50
C ALA A 127 -4.23 5.73 2.72
N VAL A 128 -4.83 5.32 3.84
CA VAL A 128 -4.12 5.05 5.09
C VAL A 128 -3.23 3.82 4.97
N VAL A 129 -3.76 2.71 4.45
CA VAL A 129 -3.08 1.41 4.38
C VAL A 129 -1.89 1.45 3.42
N TRP A 130 -2.04 2.07 2.26
CA TRP A 130 -0.97 2.17 1.26
C TRP A 130 0.15 3.10 1.73
N THR A 131 -0.19 4.27 2.27
CA THR A 131 0.82 5.22 2.75
C THR A 131 1.59 4.67 3.95
N ILE A 132 0.89 4.16 4.96
CA ILE A 132 1.53 3.69 6.20
C ILE A 132 2.20 2.33 5.99
N GLY A 133 1.60 1.44 5.19
CA GLY A 133 2.18 0.15 4.87
C GLY A 133 3.54 0.29 4.16
N LEU A 134 3.62 1.13 3.14
CA LEU A 134 4.90 1.37 2.44
C LEU A 134 5.93 2.09 3.32
N ALA A 135 5.49 2.99 4.21
CA ALA A 135 6.37 3.60 5.20
C ALA A 135 6.92 2.56 6.20
N LEU A 136 6.08 1.64 6.68
CA LEU A 136 6.48 0.52 7.55
C LEU A 136 7.49 -0.40 6.88
N VAL A 137 7.29 -0.71 5.59
CA VAL A 137 8.25 -1.50 4.80
C VAL A 137 9.59 -0.78 4.75
N ARG A 138 9.60 0.51 4.38
CA ARG A 138 10.81 1.33 4.33
C ARG A 138 11.55 1.34 5.66
N ASP A 139 10.83 1.57 6.76
CA ASP A 139 11.40 1.59 8.10
C ASP A 139 11.95 0.23 8.55
N THR A 140 11.42 -0.87 8.01
CA THR A 140 11.77 -2.23 8.43
C THR A 140 12.95 -2.83 7.66
N VAL A 141 13.01 -2.60 6.35
CA VAL A 141 14.03 -3.21 5.47
C VAL A 141 15.19 -2.26 5.13
N GLY A 142 15.02 -0.96 5.37
CA GLY A 142 16.02 0.06 5.03
C GLY A 142 16.07 0.37 3.52
N PRO A 143 16.83 1.40 3.12
CA PRO A 143 16.87 1.88 1.74
C PRO A 143 17.55 0.90 0.76
N GLU A 144 18.44 0.03 1.24
CA GLU A 144 19.28 -0.85 0.42
C GLU A 144 18.53 -2.02 -0.24
N LYS A 145 17.41 -2.44 0.36
CA LYS A 145 16.58 -3.57 -0.12
C LYS A 145 15.14 -3.15 -0.43
N LEU A 146 14.89 -1.84 -0.46
CA LEU A 146 13.54 -1.28 -0.53
C LEU A 146 12.88 -1.60 -1.87
N GLY A 147 13.59 -1.40 -2.98
CA GLY A 147 13.11 -1.68 -4.32
C GLY A 147 12.79 -3.16 -4.52
N THR A 148 13.68 -4.06 -4.09
CA THR A 148 13.46 -5.52 -4.13
C THR A 148 12.22 -5.92 -3.34
N THR A 149 12.04 -5.34 -2.16
CA THR A 149 10.93 -5.66 -1.27
C THR A 149 9.60 -5.14 -1.82
N ILE A 150 9.55 -3.86 -2.25
CA ILE A 150 8.37 -3.26 -2.88
C ILE A 150 8.02 -4.03 -4.15
N GLY A 151 8.99 -4.35 -5.01
CA GLY A 151 8.75 -5.14 -6.22
C GLY A 151 8.19 -6.53 -5.93
N SER A 152 8.62 -7.17 -4.85
CA SER A 152 8.07 -8.47 -4.41
C SER A 152 6.63 -8.33 -3.88
N ILE A 153 6.35 -7.29 -3.10
CA ILE A 153 5.00 -6.99 -2.60
C ILE A 153 4.05 -6.74 -3.76
N PHE A 154 4.41 -5.85 -4.68
CA PHE A 154 3.56 -5.55 -5.83
C PHE A 154 3.34 -6.76 -6.72
N GLY A 155 4.38 -7.59 -6.96
CA GLY A 155 4.22 -8.87 -7.64
C GLY A 155 3.15 -9.75 -6.99
N PHE A 156 3.24 -9.96 -5.66
CA PHE A 156 2.23 -10.71 -4.91
C PHE A 156 0.82 -10.09 -5.01
N VAL A 157 0.72 -8.78 -4.88
CA VAL A 157 -0.54 -8.02 -4.92
C VAL A 157 -1.24 -8.15 -6.28
N SER A 158 -0.49 -8.16 -7.39
CA SER A 158 -1.04 -8.34 -8.74
C SER A 158 -1.67 -9.71 -8.97
N ILE A 159 -1.20 -10.76 -8.29
CA ILE A 159 -1.87 -12.07 -8.30
C ILE A 159 -3.30 -11.93 -7.75
N GLY A 160 -3.47 -11.16 -6.67
CA GLY A 160 -4.77 -10.87 -6.08
C GLY A 160 -5.72 -10.18 -7.04
N GLN A 161 -5.23 -9.15 -7.74
CA GLN A 161 -6.01 -8.43 -8.75
C GLN A 161 -6.51 -9.35 -9.87
N LEU A 162 -5.69 -10.31 -10.29
CA LEU A 162 -6.04 -11.26 -11.35
C LEU A 162 -7.03 -12.33 -10.88
N VAL A 163 -6.77 -12.89 -9.69
CA VAL A 163 -7.54 -14.01 -9.15
C VAL A 163 -8.90 -13.54 -8.62
N ALA A 164 -9.02 -12.29 -8.19
CA ALA A 164 -10.23 -11.72 -7.62
C ALA A 164 -11.46 -11.86 -8.52
N PRO A 165 -11.51 -11.31 -9.76
CA PRO A 165 -12.71 -11.45 -10.61
C PRO A 165 -13.10 -12.91 -10.90
N VAL A 166 -12.11 -13.79 -11.09
CA VAL A 166 -12.33 -15.21 -11.36
C VAL A 166 -12.95 -15.91 -10.15
N LEU A 167 -12.37 -15.76 -8.95
CA LEU A 167 -12.93 -16.31 -7.73
C LEU A 167 -14.29 -15.68 -7.40
N GLY A 168 -14.43 -14.37 -7.61
CA GLY A 168 -15.68 -13.64 -7.43
C GLY A 168 -16.79 -14.23 -8.30
N GLY A 169 -16.54 -14.44 -9.59
CA GLY A 169 -17.51 -15.05 -10.51
C GLY A 169 -17.85 -16.51 -10.19
N VAL A 170 -16.85 -17.32 -9.83
CA VAL A 170 -17.09 -18.72 -9.42
C VAL A 170 -17.93 -18.78 -8.13
N VAL A 171 -17.60 -17.96 -7.13
CA VAL A 171 -18.34 -17.90 -5.87
C VAL A 171 -19.74 -17.35 -6.09
N TYR A 172 -19.90 -16.33 -6.93
CA TYR A 172 -21.21 -15.79 -7.33
C TYR A 172 -22.12 -16.88 -7.89
N SER A 173 -21.61 -17.70 -8.80
CA SER A 173 -22.40 -18.75 -9.46
C SER A 173 -22.93 -19.83 -8.51
N LYS A 174 -22.26 -20.06 -7.38
CA LYS A 174 -22.59 -21.12 -6.41
C LYS A 174 -23.33 -20.62 -5.17
N ALA A 175 -22.99 -19.43 -4.70
CA ALA A 175 -23.42 -18.90 -3.41
C ALA A 175 -24.00 -17.48 -3.49
N GLY A 176 -24.15 -16.93 -4.69
CA GLY A 176 -24.71 -15.60 -4.95
C GLY A 176 -23.85 -14.47 -4.38
N ILE A 177 -24.47 -13.29 -4.22
CA ILE A 177 -23.85 -12.07 -3.69
C ILE A 177 -23.29 -12.30 -2.27
N LEU A 178 -24.07 -12.95 -1.40
CA LEU A 178 -23.66 -13.21 -0.01
C LEU A 178 -22.40 -14.08 0.08
N GLY A 179 -22.23 -15.05 -0.82
CA GLY A 179 -21.01 -15.86 -0.87
C GLY A 179 -19.75 -15.04 -1.11
N ILE A 180 -19.84 -14.00 -1.94
CA ILE A 180 -18.71 -13.11 -2.25
C ILE A 180 -18.34 -12.28 -1.03
N PHE A 181 -19.33 -11.78 -0.29
CA PHE A 181 -19.07 -11.06 0.96
C PHE A 181 -18.47 -11.98 2.03
N TRP A 182 -18.91 -13.23 2.16
CA TRP A 182 -18.27 -14.19 3.06
C TRP A 182 -16.81 -14.47 2.70
N MET A 183 -16.50 -14.57 1.40
CA MET A 183 -15.13 -14.66 0.92
C MET A 183 -14.33 -13.39 1.26
N ALA A 184 -14.90 -12.20 1.06
CA ALA A 184 -14.28 -10.93 1.42
C ALA A 184 -13.97 -10.86 2.93
N PHE A 185 -14.93 -11.25 3.77
CA PHE A 185 -14.76 -11.31 5.22
C PHE A 185 -13.70 -12.33 5.64
N ALA A 186 -13.59 -13.48 4.98
CA ALA A 186 -12.55 -14.47 5.28
C ALA A 186 -11.13 -13.91 5.04
N VAL A 187 -10.92 -13.21 3.92
CA VAL A 187 -9.64 -12.54 3.62
C VAL A 187 -9.38 -11.40 4.61
N LEU A 188 -10.42 -10.61 4.94
CA LEU A 188 -10.31 -9.54 5.94
C LEU A 188 -9.97 -10.05 7.34
N VAL A 189 -10.48 -11.21 7.75
CA VAL A 189 -10.15 -11.81 9.05
C VAL A 189 -8.67 -12.20 9.08
N LEU A 190 -8.16 -12.80 8.00
CA LEU A 190 -6.73 -13.12 7.89
C LEU A 190 -5.86 -11.86 7.99
N ASP A 191 -6.21 -10.83 7.21
CA ASP A 191 -5.52 -9.53 7.27
C ASP A 191 -5.59 -8.91 8.67
N SER A 192 -6.78 -8.93 9.29
CA SER A 192 -7.00 -8.41 10.65
C SER A 192 -6.10 -9.09 11.67
N VAL A 193 -6.03 -10.42 11.64
CA VAL A 193 -5.18 -11.20 12.56
C VAL A 193 -3.72 -10.81 12.38
N MET A 194 -3.23 -10.70 11.15
CA MET A 194 -1.84 -10.34 10.88
C MET A 194 -1.50 -8.91 11.33
N ARG A 195 -2.37 -7.93 11.05
CA ARG A 195 -2.16 -6.53 11.48
C ARG A 195 -2.21 -6.36 13.00
N VAL A 196 -3.11 -7.07 13.69
CA VAL A 196 -3.16 -7.07 15.15
C VAL A 196 -1.92 -7.74 15.74
N MET A 197 -1.45 -8.82 15.12
CA MET A 197 -0.22 -9.51 15.51
C MET A 197 1.03 -8.69 15.18
N LEU A 198 1.02 -7.74 14.25
CA LEU A 198 2.20 -6.94 13.94
C LEU A 198 2.73 -6.15 15.15
N ILE A 199 4.04 -6.23 15.38
CA ILE A 199 4.77 -5.35 16.29
C ILE A 199 5.82 -4.62 15.46
N GLU A 200 5.75 -3.29 15.47
CA GLU A 200 6.71 -2.47 14.73
C GLU A 200 8.13 -2.69 15.25
N LYS A 201 9.10 -2.78 14.34
CA LYS A 201 10.51 -2.98 14.69
C LYS A 201 11.05 -1.83 15.57
N LYS A 202 10.69 -0.59 15.26
CA LYS A 202 11.01 0.60 16.09
C LYS A 202 10.47 0.49 17.52
N THR A 203 9.25 -0.02 17.68
CA THR A 203 8.68 -0.25 19.02
C THR A 203 9.40 -1.40 19.72
N ALA A 204 9.76 -2.48 19.00
CA ALA A 204 10.52 -3.59 19.55
C ALA A 204 11.92 -3.15 20.04
N GLU A 205 12.60 -2.28 19.30
CA GLU A 205 13.90 -1.71 19.69
C GLU A 205 13.81 -0.92 21.00
N ARG A 206 12.74 -0.15 21.22
CA ARG A 206 12.51 0.57 22.49
C ARG A 206 12.39 -0.37 23.70
N TYR A 207 11.74 -1.53 23.56
CA TYR A 207 11.66 -2.53 24.63
C TYR A 207 13.02 -3.16 24.94
N VAL A 208 13.87 -3.33 23.93
CA VAL A 208 15.23 -3.87 24.10
C VAL A 208 16.15 -2.84 24.76
N SER A 209 16.11 -1.58 24.32
CA SER A 209 16.90 -0.48 24.90
C SER A 209 16.51 -0.18 26.34
N ALA A 210 15.20 -0.12 26.66
CA ALA A 210 14.72 0.10 28.03
C ALA A 210 15.23 -0.98 29.01
N GLN A 211 15.37 -2.23 28.54
CA GLN A 211 15.93 -3.30 29.35
C GLN A 211 17.46 -3.23 29.52
N GLN A 212 18.19 -2.74 28.52
CA GLN A 212 19.63 -2.52 28.67
C GLN A 212 19.91 -1.40 29.68
N THR A 213 19.08 -0.36 29.70
CA THR A 213 19.16 0.70 30.71
C THR A 213 18.80 0.18 32.10
N GLU A 214 17.73 -0.62 32.25
CA GLU A 214 17.38 -1.24 33.54
C GLU A 214 18.43 -2.25 34.02
N ALA A 215 19.07 -3.01 33.13
CA ALA A 215 20.12 -3.97 33.49
C ALA A 215 21.48 -3.31 33.79
N GLY A 216 21.79 -2.18 33.16
CA GLY A 216 23.02 -1.42 33.40
C GLY A 216 23.01 -0.67 34.74
N VAL A 217 21.84 -0.22 35.20
CA VAL A 217 21.68 0.45 36.51
C VAL A 217 21.77 -0.55 37.68
N SER A 218 21.39 -1.81 37.47
CA SER A 218 21.52 -2.86 38.52
C SER A 218 22.94 -3.43 38.69
N GLY A 219 23.91 -3.00 37.88
CA GLY A 219 25.28 -3.55 37.87
C GLY A 219 26.36 -2.66 38.48
N SER A 220 26.00 -1.51 39.07
CA SER A 220 26.96 -0.47 39.50
C SER A 220 26.83 -0.05 40.97
N GLU A 221 26.20 -0.84 41.84
CA GLU A 221 25.97 -0.47 43.25
C GLU A 221 26.86 -1.19 44.29
N GLU A 222 27.90 -1.91 43.88
CA GLU A 222 28.87 -2.49 44.83
C GLU A 222 30.31 -2.09 44.44
N ASP A 223 31.02 -1.53 45.42
CA ASP A 223 32.46 -1.17 45.45
C ASP A 223 32.80 0.28 45.05
N ASP A 224 32.91 1.20 46.03
CA ASP A 224 34.19 1.46 46.71
C ASP A 224 34.07 2.55 47.80
N GLY A 225 34.82 2.39 48.88
CA GLY A 225 34.86 3.30 50.03
C GLY A 225 36.16 4.10 50.12
N ASP A 226 36.02 5.37 50.49
CA ASP A 226 36.98 6.25 51.19
C ASP A 226 38.37 6.53 50.54
N ALA A 227 38.55 7.73 49.95
CA ALA A 227 39.80 8.52 50.03
C ALA A 227 39.72 9.91 49.35
N LEU A 228 39.85 10.96 50.18
CA LEU A 228 40.66 12.17 49.99
C LEU A 228 40.53 13.03 48.71
N VAL A 229 39.95 14.21 48.91
CA VAL A 229 40.14 15.51 48.22
C VAL A 229 40.91 15.46 46.90
N ARG A 230 40.17 15.42 45.80
CA ARG A 230 40.63 15.86 44.48
C ARG A 230 39.55 16.73 43.86
N ASP A 231 39.99 17.89 43.40
CA ASP A 231 39.19 18.94 42.77
C ASP A 231 38.73 18.47 41.38
N GLU A 232 37.82 17.49 41.35
CA GLU A 232 37.27 16.90 40.13
C GLU A 232 35.85 17.43 39.93
N ALA A 233 35.69 18.19 38.84
CA ALA A 233 34.42 18.69 38.36
C ALA A 233 33.37 17.55 38.38
N ARG A 234 32.23 17.79 39.03
CA ARG A 234 31.12 16.84 39.08
C ARG A 234 30.64 16.58 37.65
N GLU A 235 30.50 15.32 37.23
CA GLU A 235 29.90 14.96 35.93
C GLU A 235 28.45 15.48 35.76
N GLU A 236 27.80 15.87 36.86
CA GLU A 236 26.46 16.46 36.85
C GLU A 236 26.44 17.98 36.60
N GLU A 237 27.59 18.65 36.60
CA GLU A 237 27.68 20.08 36.27
C GLU A 237 27.95 20.26 34.77
N PRO A 238 27.02 20.89 34.02
CA PRO A 238 27.22 21.09 32.60
C PRO A 238 28.44 22.00 32.37
N LEU A 239 29.48 21.43 31.75
CA LEU A 239 30.74 22.10 31.36
C LEU A 239 30.56 23.37 30.49
N LEU A 240 29.35 23.63 29.99
CA LEU A 240 29.02 24.79 29.18
C LEU A 240 27.86 25.56 29.83
N GLU A 241 28.07 26.87 29.99
CA GLU A 241 27.06 27.79 30.45
C GLU A 241 25.84 27.71 29.52
N ARG A 242 24.64 27.48 30.09
CA ARG A 242 23.38 27.17 29.39
C ARG A 242 22.94 28.22 28.35
N GLN A 243 23.66 29.35 28.30
CA GLN A 243 23.41 30.48 27.42
C GLN A 243 23.88 30.22 25.98
N GLU A 244 24.96 29.46 25.77
CA GLU A 244 25.46 29.15 24.41
C GLU A 244 24.60 28.12 23.65
N LEU A 245 23.89 27.24 24.37
CA LEU A 245 22.94 26.29 23.75
C LEU A 245 21.70 26.98 23.16
N ARG A 246 21.39 28.23 23.55
CA ARG A 246 20.32 29.00 22.89
C ARG A 246 20.71 29.50 21.51
N ALA A 247 22.00 29.73 21.26
CA ALA A 247 22.50 30.10 19.94
C ALA A 247 22.44 28.94 18.93
N TYR A 248 22.41 27.70 19.44
CA TYR A 248 22.27 26.46 18.66
C TYR A 248 20.87 25.82 18.74
N LYS A 249 19.86 26.53 19.26
CA LYS A 249 18.49 26.20 18.85
C LYS A 249 18.43 26.47 17.36
N LEU A 250 18.32 25.41 16.56
CA LEU A 250 17.83 25.49 15.19
C LEU A 250 16.68 26.49 15.22
N THR A 251 16.93 27.69 14.71
CA THR A 251 15.90 28.67 14.42
C THR A 251 14.94 27.92 13.52
N GLY A 252 13.83 27.45 14.11
CA GLY A 252 12.70 26.96 13.35
C GLY A 252 12.37 28.09 12.41
N GLY A 253 12.75 27.90 11.15
CA GLY A 253 12.95 28.96 10.19
C GLY A 253 11.78 29.93 10.18
N GLU A 254 12.14 31.21 10.06
CA GLU A 254 11.29 32.35 9.76
C GLU A 254 9.98 31.94 9.07
N SER A 255 8.85 32.28 9.71
CA SER A 255 7.52 32.23 9.12
C SER A 255 7.08 30.86 8.57
N GLN A 256 7.04 29.83 9.42
CA GLN A 256 6.11 28.73 9.16
C GLN A 256 4.69 29.23 9.43
N THR A 257 4.05 29.79 8.39
CA THR A 257 2.62 30.08 8.40
C THR A 257 1.86 28.83 8.84
N VAL A 258 0.77 28.99 9.60
CA VAL A 258 -0.09 27.88 10.08
C VAL A 258 -0.46 26.91 8.95
N ILE A 259 -0.55 27.42 7.71
CA ILE A 259 -0.79 26.68 6.48
C ILE A 259 0.37 25.73 6.13
N THR A 260 1.63 26.14 6.27
CA THR A 260 2.81 25.27 6.03
C THR A 260 2.98 24.19 7.10
N TRP A 261 2.48 24.43 8.32
CA TRP A 261 2.43 23.43 9.39
C TRP A 261 1.25 22.45 9.24
N ALA A 262 0.11 22.94 8.71
CA ALA A 262 -1.08 22.14 8.45
C ALA A 262 -0.99 21.33 7.14
N PHE A 263 -0.29 21.84 6.12
CA PHE A 263 -0.15 21.21 4.80
C PHE A 263 1.30 21.29 4.28
N PRO A 264 2.25 20.56 4.89
CA PRO A 264 3.64 20.50 4.44
C PRO A 264 3.79 20.01 2.98
N LEU A 265 2.78 19.31 2.46
CA LEU A 265 2.70 18.85 1.08
C LEU A 265 2.86 19.98 0.05
N ILE A 266 2.29 21.16 0.31
CA ILE A 266 2.33 22.31 -0.62
C ILE A 266 3.76 22.81 -0.79
N SER A 267 4.55 22.81 0.28
CA SER A 267 5.97 23.17 0.22
C SER A 267 6.79 22.11 -0.53
N CYS A 268 6.45 20.83 -0.38
CA CYS A 268 7.11 19.73 -1.08
C CYS A 268 6.81 19.70 -2.59
N LEU A 269 5.66 20.21 -3.04
CA LEU A 269 5.31 20.31 -4.47
C LEU A 269 6.26 21.22 -5.27
N ARG A 270 7.04 22.07 -4.61
CA ARG A 270 8.11 22.85 -5.26
C ARG A 270 9.31 22.00 -5.67
N HIS A 271 9.43 20.76 -5.17
CA HIS A 271 10.59 19.92 -5.40
C HIS A 271 10.43 19.13 -6.72
N PRO A 272 11.33 19.28 -7.71
CA PRO A 272 11.16 18.67 -9.04
C PRO A 272 11.10 17.15 -9.00
N ARG A 273 11.83 16.53 -8.05
CA ARG A 273 11.80 15.06 -7.84
C ARG A 273 10.40 14.53 -7.48
N LEU A 274 9.64 15.28 -6.67
CA LEU A 274 8.29 14.88 -6.29
C LEU A 274 7.33 15.02 -7.47
N LEU A 275 7.43 16.12 -8.22
CA LEU A 275 6.64 16.33 -9.43
C LEU A 275 6.92 15.24 -10.47
N THR A 276 8.18 14.85 -10.68
CA THR A 276 8.51 13.74 -11.58
C THR A 276 7.93 12.42 -11.11
N ALA A 277 7.92 12.13 -9.80
CA ALA A 277 7.33 10.91 -9.26
C ALA A 277 5.80 10.90 -9.41
N LEU A 278 5.14 12.03 -9.18
CA LEU A 278 3.70 12.18 -9.36
C LEU A 278 3.30 12.00 -10.83
N HIS A 279 4.05 12.61 -11.75
CA HIS A 279 3.85 12.40 -13.19
C HIS A 279 4.07 10.94 -13.58
N LEU A 280 5.10 10.28 -13.05
CA LEU A 280 5.37 8.87 -13.35
C LEU A 280 4.24 7.96 -12.86
N ALA A 281 3.74 8.20 -11.64
CA ALA A 281 2.62 7.47 -11.07
C ALA A 281 1.32 7.70 -11.86
N LEU A 282 1.07 8.95 -12.30
CA LEU A 282 -0.08 9.27 -13.14
C LEU A 282 0.00 8.56 -14.50
N SER A 283 1.16 8.61 -15.17
CA SER A 283 1.39 7.90 -16.42
C SER A 283 1.19 6.40 -16.27
N GLN A 284 1.70 5.80 -15.20
CA GLN A 284 1.51 4.39 -14.89
C GLN A 284 0.02 4.04 -14.67
N ALA A 285 -0.71 4.86 -13.92
CA ALA A 285 -2.14 4.64 -13.66
C ALA A 285 -2.98 4.72 -14.96
N ILE A 286 -2.67 5.67 -15.84
CA ILE A 286 -3.32 5.80 -17.16
C ILE A 286 -3.03 4.57 -18.01
N LEU A 287 -1.77 4.13 -18.05
CA LEU A 287 -1.37 2.95 -18.83
C LEU A 287 -2.06 1.68 -18.33
N LEU A 288 -2.07 1.45 -17.01
CA LEU A 288 -2.73 0.28 -16.42
C LEU A 288 -4.24 0.26 -16.75
N SER A 289 -4.91 1.40 -16.61
CA SER A 289 -6.34 1.54 -16.97
C SER A 289 -6.57 1.30 -18.47
N ALA A 290 -5.67 1.78 -19.33
CA ALA A 290 -5.72 1.53 -20.76
C ALA A 290 -5.54 0.04 -21.09
N PHE A 291 -4.66 -0.67 -20.39
CA PHE A 291 -4.49 -2.13 -20.55
C PHE A 291 -5.75 -2.88 -20.14
N ASP A 292 -6.35 -2.57 -18.98
CA ASP A 292 -7.57 -3.24 -18.50
C ASP A 292 -8.75 -3.09 -19.47
N SER A 293 -8.87 -1.92 -20.10
CA SER A 293 -9.89 -1.69 -21.13
C SER A 293 -9.54 -2.39 -22.46
N THR A 294 -8.29 -2.26 -22.91
CA THR A 294 -7.87 -2.71 -24.25
C THR A 294 -7.77 -4.24 -24.34
N ILE A 295 -7.19 -4.91 -23.34
CA ILE A 295 -7.06 -6.37 -23.34
C ILE A 295 -8.43 -7.03 -23.43
N SER A 296 -9.38 -6.56 -22.62
CA SER A 296 -10.76 -7.05 -22.62
C SER A 296 -11.45 -6.84 -23.97
N THR A 297 -11.27 -5.66 -24.57
CA THR A 297 -11.85 -5.31 -25.87
C THR A 297 -11.26 -6.15 -27.01
N VAL A 298 -9.93 -6.26 -27.10
CA VAL A 298 -9.23 -7.05 -28.13
C VAL A 298 -9.57 -8.54 -28.01
N ALA A 299 -9.65 -9.07 -26.78
CA ALA A 299 -10.04 -10.46 -26.54
C ALA A 299 -11.40 -10.79 -27.19
N GLN A 300 -12.37 -9.89 -27.03
CA GLN A 300 -13.72 -10.07 -27.56
C GLN A 300 -13.79 -9.80 -29.07
N GLU A 301 -13.23 -8.68 -29.54
CA GLU A 301 -13.38 -8.28 -30.94
C GLU A 301 -12.50 -9.08 -31.90
N TYR A 302 -11.24 -9.34 -31.54
CA TYR A 302 -10.27 -9.94 -32.46
C TYR A 302 -10.26 -11.46 -32.37
N PHE A 303 -10.41 -12.01 -31.16
CA PHE A 303 -10.29 -13.45 -30.91
C PHE A 303 -11.62 -14.12 -30.59
N ARG A 304 -12.71 -13.34 -30.41
CA ARG A 304 -14.04 -13.84 -30.00
C ARG A 304 -13.99 -14.73 -28.76
N PHE A 305 -13.09 -14.39 -27.84
CA PHE A 305 -12.90 -15.11 -26.59
C PHE A 305 -14.10 -14.91 -25.65
N THR A 306 -14.40 -15.96 -24.91
CA THR A 306 -15.30 -15.91 -23.76
C THR A 306 -14.67 -15.09 -22.63
N SER A 307 -15.47 -14.66 -21.65
CA SER A 307 -14.98 -13.87 -20.50
C SER A 307 -13.86 -14.58 -19.71
N LEU A 308 -13.88 -15.91 -19.66
CA LEU A 308 -12.82 -16.71 -19.02
C LEU A 308 -11.51 -16.63 -19.82
N GLU A 309 -11.58 -16.82 -21.13
CA GLU A 309 -10.43 -16.77 -22.03
C GLU A 309 -9.82 -15.37 -22.11
N ALA A 310 -10.65 -14.31 -22.09
CA ALA A 310 -10.20 -12.93 -21.97
C ALA A 310 -9.45 -12.68 -20.65
N GLY A 311 -9.94 -13.24 -19.54
CA GLY A 311 -9.27 -13.19 -18.24
C GLY A 311 -7.90 -13.87 -18.25
N LEU A 312 -7.75 -14.99 -18.97
CA LEU A 312 -6.46 -15.70 -19.09
C LEU A 312 -5.39 -14.87 -19.82
N LEU A 313 -5.76 -13.92 -20.69
CA LEU A 313 -4.78 -13.03 -21.33
C LEU A 313 -4.05 -12.12 -20.33
N TYR A 314 -4.68 -11.78 -19.20
CA TYR A 314 -4.03 -11.01 -18.14
C TYR A 314 -2.93 -11.79 -17.42
N LEU A 315 -2.90 -13.14 -17.50
CA LEU A 315 -1.75 -13.90 -17.00
C LEU A 315 -0.48 -13.54 -17.76
N ALA A 316 -0.59 -13.19 -19.04
CA ALA A 316 0.55 -12.83 -19.87
C ALA A 316 1.25 -11.55 -19.36
N ILE A 317 0.52 -10.61 -18.75
CA ILE A 317 1.10 -9.40 -18.15
C ILE A 317 1.49 -9.63 -16.67
N VAL A 318 0.70 -10.40 -15.91
CA VAL A 318 0.92 -10.59 -14.47
C VAL A 318 2.10 -11.52 -14.17
N VAL A 319 2.31 -12.59 -14.94
CA VAL A 319 3.41 -13.55 -14.66
C VAL A 319 4.79 -12.89 -14.78
N PRO A 320 5.10 -12.14 -15.86
CA PRO A 320 6.32 -11.35 -15.94
C PRO A 320 6.43 -10.32 -14.83
N TYR A 321 5.33 -9.67 -14.44
CA TYR A 321 5.33 -8.70 -13.34
C TYR A 321 5.75 -9.33 -12.00
N VAL A 322 5.19 -10.50 -11.69
CA VAL A 322 5.49 -11.24 -10.44
C VAL A 322 6.95 -11.67 -10.38
N ILE A 323 7.49 -12.17 -11.49
CA ILE A 323 8.87 -12.68 -11.56
C ILE A 323 9.88 -11.53 -11.69
N GLY A 324 9.54 -10.55 -12.52
CA GLY A 324 10.35 -9.39 -12.87
C GLY A 324 10.39 -8.34 -11.78
N GLY A 325 9.33 -8.18 -10.99
CA GLY A 325 9.24 -7.18 -9.90
C GLY A 325 10.41 -7.23 -8.92
N PRO A 326 10.73 -8.39 -8.30
CA PRO A 326 11.90 -8.53 -7.42
C PRO A 326 13.23 -8.27 -8.14
N ILE A 327 13.35 -8.67 -9.42
CA ILE A 327 14.58 -8.52 -10.21
C ILE A 327 14.81 -7.04 -10.55
N ALA A 328 13.79 -6.36 -11.07
CA ALA A 328 13.80 -4.93 -11.33
C ALA A 328 14.08 -4.15 -10.04
N GLY A 329 13.45 -4.55 -8.93
CA GLY A 329 13.70 -3.99 -7.60
C GLY A 329 15.18 -4.09 -7.18
N ARG A 330 15.84 -5.24 -7.38
CA ARG A 330 17.28 -5.40 -7.11
C ARG A 330 18.15 -4.50 -8.00
N ILE A 331 17.75 -4.30 -9.25
CA ILE A 331 18.48 -3.40 -10.16
C ILE A 331 18.33 -1.95 -9.69
N VAL A 332 17.12 -1.54 -9.27
CA VAL A 332 16.85 -0.22 -8.68
C VAL A 332 17.65 0.00 -7.42
N ASP A 333 17.71 -1.00 -6.52
CA ASP A 333 18.48 -0.93 -5.28
C ASP A 333 19.98 -0.72 -5.53
N LYS A 334 20.54 -1.33 -6.59
CA LYS A 334 21.97 -1.24 -6.92
C LYS A 334 22.36 -0.02 -7.76
N ARG A 335 21.53 0.36 -8.74
CA ARG A 335 21.85 1.40 -9.74
C ARG A 335 21.12 2.73 -9.50
N GLY A 336 20.24 2.76 -8.51
CA GLY A 336 19.38 3.88 -8.22
C GLY A 336 18.14 3.97 -9.14
N PRO A 337 17.06 4.62 -8.68
CA PRO A 337 15.77 4.61 -9.38
C PRO A 337 15.76 5.42 -10.68
N LYS A 338 16.54 6.51 -10.78
CA LYS A 338 16.47 7.44 -11.91
C LYS A 338 16.86 6.78 -13.24
N GLY A 339 18.02 6.12 -13.29
CA GLY A 339 18.50 5.49 -14.53
C GLY A 339 17.62 4.33 -14.98
N VAL A 340 17.15 3.53 -14.01
CA VAL A 340 16.25 2.40 -14.28
C VAL A 340 14.90 2.88 -14.78
N ALA A 341 14.33 3.95 -14.21
CA ALA A 341 13.07 4.51 -14.68
C ALA A 341 13.17 5.04 -16.12
N VAL A 342 14.24 5.78 -16.47
CA VAL A 342 14.43 6.27 -17.85
C VAL A 342 14.54 5.11 -18.84
N PHE A 343 15.29 4.06 -18.49
CA PHE A 343 15.38 2.87 -19.33
C PHE A 343 14.03 2.14 -19.46
N ALA A 344 13.31 1.93 -18.35
CA ALA A 344 12.03 1.23 -18.34
C ALA A 344 10.97 1.96 -19.19
N PHE A 345 10.80 3.27 -19.00
CA PHE A 345 9.88 4.06 -19.81
C PHE A 345 10.34 4.19 -21.27
N GLY A 346 11.65 4.26 -21.51
CA GLY A 346 12.21 4.23 -22.86
C GLY A 346 11.95 2.91 -23.59
N PHE A 347 12.00 1.78 -22.88
CA PHE A 347 11.65 0.45 -23.39
C PHE A 347 10.13 0.26 -23.57
N LEU A 348 9.33 0.90 -22.72
CA LEU A 348 7.87 0.80 -22.78
C LEU A 348 7.28 1.40 -24.07
N VAL A 349 7.85 2.49 -24.59
CA VAL A 349 7.37 3.12 -25.84
C VAL A 349 7.37 2.19 -27.06
N PRO A 350 8.50 1.55 -27.45
CA PRO A 350 8.50 0.60 -28.56
C PRO A 350 7.66 -0.64 -28.23
N SER A 351 7.65 -1.10 -26.97
CA SER A 351 6.83 -2.25 -26.54
C SER A 351 5.33 -2.00 -26.71
N LEU A 352 4.85 -0.79 -26.42
CA LEU A 352 3.47 -0.38 -26.67
C LEU A 352 3.18 -0.25 -28.17
N SER A 353 4.15 0.24 -28.94
CA SER A 353 4.01 0.34 -30.40
C SER A 353 3.85 -1.04 -31.06
N LEU A 354 4.53 -2.07 -30.53
CA LEU A 354 4.40 -3.45 -31.01
C LEU A 354 2.98 -4.01 -30.84
N LEU A 355 2.15 -3.51 -29.92
CA LEU A 355 0.76 -3.97 -29.77
C LEU A 355 -0.08 -3.73 -31.05
N HIS A 356 0.31 -2.77 -31.89
CA HIS A 356 -0.34 -2.55 -33.19
C HIS A 356 -0.12 -3.69 -34.20
N LEU A 357 0.84 -4.58 -33.96
CA LEU A 357 1.08 -5.74 -34.81
C LEU A 357 0.05 -6.86 -34.57
N ALA A 358 -0.68 -6.81 -33.45
CA ALA A 358 -1.74 -7.78 -33.18
C ALA A 358 -2.89 -7.59 -34.17
N ARG A 359 -3.20 -8.65 -34.92
CA ARG A 359 -4.28 -8.65 -35.92
C ARG A 359 -5.37 -9.64 -35.53
N PRO A 360 -6.61 -9.45 -36.01
CA PRO A 360 -7.64 -10.48 -35.93
C PRO A 360 -7.11 -11.77 -36.56
N GLY A 361 -7.22 -12.90 -35.86
CA GLY A 361 -6.69 -14.17 -36.34
C GLY A 361 -6.83 -15.31 -35.34
N GLY A 362 -6.31 -16.47 -35.74
CA GLY A 362 -6.35 -17.68 -34.93
C GLY A 362 -5.27 -17.73 -33.84
N LYS A 363 -4.92 -18.94 -33.40
CA LYS A 363 -4.01 -19.21 -32.27
C LYS A 363 -2.64 -18.52 -32.40
N ASP A 364 -2.12 -18.37 -33.61
CA ASP A 364 -0.80 -17.74 -33.83
C ASP A 364 -0.81 -16.25 -33.46
N GLN A 365 -1.90 -15.53 -33.77
CA GLN A 365 -2.05 -14.12 -33.40
C GLN A 365 -2.27 -13.94 -31.90
N VAL A 366 -2.97 -14.88 -31.26
CA VAL A 366 -3.12 -14.92 -29.79
C VAL A 366 -1.74 -15.09 -29.13
N ALA A 367 -0.89 -15.98 -29.65
CA ALA A 367 0.45 -16.20 -29.11
C ALA A 367 1.34 -14.96 -29.27
N ILE A 368 1.30 -14.30 -30.44
CA ILE A 368 2.01 -13.04 -30.68
C ILE A 368 1.53 -11.96 -29.71
N TYR A 369 0.21 -11.82 -29.53
CA TYR A 369 -0.36 -10.86 -28.60
C TYR A 369 0.06 -11.13 -27.15
N CYS A 370 0.04 -12.39 -26.71
CA CYS A 370 0.52 -12.78 -25.38
C CYS A 370 2.02 -12.49 -25.18
N ALA A 371 2.84 -12.74 -26.21
CA ALA A 371 4.27 -12.43 -26.15
C ALA A 371 4.53 -10.93 -26.01
N ILE A 372 3.77 -10.09 -26.74
CA ILE A 372 3.89 -8.63 -26.64
C ILE A 372 3.34 -8.13 -25.29
N LEU A 373 2.22 -8.68 -24.80
CA LEU A 373 1.72 -8.37 -23.46
C LEU A 373 2.75 -8.71 -22.37
N SER A 374 3.45 -9.84 -22.53
CA SER A 374 4.50 -10.24 -21.62
C SER A 374 5.71 -9.30 -21.59
N LEU A 375 5.96 -8.53 -22.66
CA LEU A 375 6.99 -7.49 -22.69
C LEU A 375 6.56 -6.21 -21.98
N ASN A 376 5.25 -5.98 -21.85
CA ASN A 376 4.68 -4.82 -21.18
C ASN A 376 4.36 -5.06 -19.69
N GLY A 377 4.52 -6.30 -19.22
CA GLY A 377 4.29 -6.72 -17.84
C GLY A 377 5.49 -6.58 -16.92
#